data_AF-A0AAP8N9B6-F1
#
_entry.id   AF-A0AAP8N9B6-F1
#
_cell.length_a   1.000
_cell.length_b   1.000
_cell.length_c   1.000
_cell.angle_alpha   90.00
_cell.angle_beta   90.00
_cell.angle_gamma   90.00
#
_symmetry.space_group_name_H-M   'P 1'
#
loop_
_entity.id
_entity.type
_entity.pdbx_description
1 polymer ?
#
loop_
_entity_poly.entity_id
_entity_poly.type
_entity_poly.pdbx_seq_one_letter_code
_entity_poly.pdbx_strand_id
1 'polypeptide(L)'
;VSNMQVVTTKPDKGGAIWKIETNAGPKSFKLLHRRPTRSMFSLGAQKYLVEEQEARVPAIVKTKNGEEYVEAGGKLWFVAEWIETLAPVSKDLVGAKQLCYALGEFHRLSKGYVPPSQAEIASRLH
;
A
#
# COMPACT_ATOMS: atom_id res chain seq x y z
N VAL A 1 11.66 -8.70 -15.48
CA VAL A 1 11.71 -7.26 -15.21
C VAL A 1 12.60 -6.64 -16.27
N SER A 2 12.08 -5.72 -17.07
CA SER A 2 12.82 -5.07 -18.17
C SER A 2 13.43 -3.73 -17.76
N ASN A 3 12.85 -3.06 -16.76
CA ASN A 3 13.37 -1.83 -16.17
C ASN A 3 12.98 -1.74 -14.68
N MET A 4 13.78 -1.04 -13.88
CA MET A 4 13.51 -0.76 -12.48
C MET A 4 14.02 0.63 -12.10
N GLN A 5 13.10 1.52 -11.73
CA GLN A 5 13.40 2.90 -11.37
C GLN A 5 13.03 3.15 -9.91
N VAL A 6 13.96 3.72 -9.14
CA VAL A 6 13.66 4.23 -7.79
C VAL A 6 12.73 5.44 -7.92
N VAL A 7 11.56 5.38 -7.28
CA VAL A 7 10.58 6.48 -7.24
C VAL A 7 10.80 7.33 -6.00
N THR A 8 11.05 6.69 -4.86
CA THR A 8 11.33 7.40 -3.61
C THR A 8 12.09 6.50 -2.63
N THR A 9 12.91 7.12 -1.80
CA THR A 9 13.56 6.46 -0.66
C THR A 9 13.26 7.25 0.62
N LYS A 10 13.31 6.55 1.76
CA LYS A 10 13.29 7.12 3.11
C LYS A 10 14.56 6.64 3.81
N PRO A 11 15.73 7.23 3.51
CA PRO A 11 17.02 6.71 3.99
C PRO A 11 17.10 6.68 5.52
N ASP A 12 16.46 7.64 6.18
CA ASP A 12 16.35 7.76 7.64
C ASP A 12 15.55 6.62 8.31
N LYS A 13 14.55 6.10 7.60
CA LYS A 13 13.61 5.06 8.11
C LYS A 13 13.82 3.70 7.44
N GLY A 14 14.60 3.67 6.37
CA GLY A 14 14.88 2.52 5.51
C GLY A 14 13.65 1.96 4.79
N GLY A 15 12.85 2.83 4.16
CA GLY A 15 11.81 2.43 3.20
C GLY A 15 12.16 2.87 1.79
N ALA A 16 11.61 2.20 0.77
CA ALA A 16 11.83 2.57 -0.62
C ALA A 16 10.70 2.06 -1.53
N ILE A 17 10.50 2.76 -2.64
CA ILE A 17 9.53 2.38 -3.67
C ILE A 17 10.22 2.44 -5.02
N TRP A 18 10.06 1.38 -5.79
CA TRP A 18 10.47 1.30 -7.18
C TRP A 18 9.26 1.13 -8.08
N LYS A 19 9.32 1.71 -9.29
CA LYS A 19 8.50 1.29 -10.43
C LYS A 19 9.28 0.22 -11.18
N ILE A 20 8.68 -0.94 -11.38
CA ILE A 20 9.27 -2.02 -12.19
C ILE A 20 8.41 -2.25 -13.44
N GLU A 21 9.08 -2.40 -14.58
CA GLU A 21 8.43 -2.74 -15.85
C GLU A 21 8.44 -4.26 -16.03
N THR A 22 7.28 -4.83 -16.36
CA THR A 22 7.08 -6.27 -16.55
C THR A 22 6.25 -6.54 -17.79
N ASN A 23 6.23 -7.79 -18.24
CA ASN A 23 5.40 -8.21 -19.38
C ASN A 23 3.88 -8.11 -19.08
N ALA A 24 3.51 -7.99 -17.80
CA ALA A 24 2.11 -7.82 -17.35
C ALA A 24 1.81 -6.37 -16.94
N GLY A 25 2.57 -5.41 -17.49
CA GLY A 25 2.48 -3.98 -17.15
C GLY A 25 3.35 -3.57 -15.97
N PRO A 26 3.39 -2.27 -15.66
CA PRO A 26 4.19 -1.74 -14.56
C PRO A 26 3.65 -2.19 -13.19
N LYS A 27 4.55 -2.38 -12.23
CA LYS A 27 4.21 -2.68 -10.83
C LYS A 27 4.97 -1.76 -9.88
N SER A 28 4.42 -1.57 -8.68
CA SER A 28 5.09 -0.88 -7.58
C SER A 28 5.75 -1.90 -6.66
N PHE A 29 7.09 -1.95 -6.65
CA PHE A 29 7.84 -2.76 -5.71
C PHE A 29 8.20 -1.92 -4.48
N LYS A 30 7.91 -2.41 -3.28
CA LYS A 30 7.94 -1.59 -2.07
C LYS A 30 8.67 -2.30 -0.94
N LEU A 31 9.59 -1.56 -0.31
CA LEU A 31 10.19 -1.88 0.98
C LEU A 31 9.50 -1.05 2.07
N LEU A 32 8.84 -1.73 3.00
CA LEU A 32 8.19 -1.09 4.13
C LEU A 32 9.20 -0.72 5.23
N HIS A 33 9.13 0.54 5.66
CA HIS A 33 10.10 1.12 6.59
C HIS A 33 9.94 0.68 8.06
N ARG A 34 8.78 0.13 8.43
CA ARG A 34 8.51 -0.33 9.80
C ARG A 34 8.87 -1.81 9.95
N ARG A 35 9.10 -2.23 11.19
CA ARG A 35 9.27 -3.66 11.55
C ARG A 35 8.08 -4.51 11.06
N PRO A 36 8.26 -5.82 10.85
CA PRO A 36 7.27 -6.67 10.19
C PRO A 36 5.87 -6.61 10.79
N THR A 37 5.74 -6.83 12.09
CA THR A 37 4.45 -6.82 12.81
C THR A 37 3.70 -5.49 12.68
N ARG A 38 4.42 -4.37 12.61
CA ARG A 38 3.80 -3.04 12.43
C ARG A 38 3.34 -2.80 10.99
N SER A 39 4.04 -3.39 10.02
CA SER A 39 3.72 -3.29 8.60
C SER A 39 2.52 -4.18 8.20
N MET A 40 2.33 -5.31 8.89
CA MET A 40 1.21 -6.23 8.67
C MET A 40 -0.15 -5.54 8.79
N PHE A 41 -0.30 -4.56 9.69
CA PHE A 41 -1.55 -3.79 9.80
C PHE A 41 -1.95 -3.13 8.48
N SER A 42 -1.01 -2.43 7.82
CA SER A 42 -1.31 -1.73 6.58
C SER A 42 -1.48 -2.65 5.38
N LEU A 43 -0.77 -3.78 5.35
CA LEU A 43 -0.92 -4.77 4.26
C LEU A 43 -2.28 -5.47 4.35
N GLY A 44 -2.68 -5.89 5.56
CA GLY A 44 -4.02 -6.45 5.78
C GLY A 44 -5.14 -5.45 5.48
N ALA A 45 -4.95 -4.17 5.80
CA ALA A 45 -5.95 -3.14 5.51
C ALA A 45 -6.10 -2.93 4.00
N GLN A 46 -4.98 -2.91 3.28
CA GLN A 46 -4.97 -2.79 1.82
C GLN A 46 -5.66 -4.00 1.17
N LYS A 47 -5.38 -5.22 1.65
CA LYS A 47 -6.07 -6.43 1.21
C LYS A 47 -7.58 -6.35 1.47
N TYR A 48 -8.00 -6.05 2.68
CA TYR A 48 -9.41 -5.92 3.05
C TYR A 48 -10.14 -4.91 2.17
N LEU A 49 -9.54 -3.74 1.95
CA LEU A 49 -10.11 -2.71 1.10
C LEU A 49 -10.29 -3.19 -0.35
N VAL A 50 -9.37 -4.00 -0.87
CA VAL A 50 -9.44 -4.52 -2.24
C VAL A 50 -10.41 -5.70 -2.36
N GLU A 51 -10.23 -6.73 -1.51
CA GLU A 51 -10.91 -8.01 -1.65
C GLU A 51 -12.33 -8.00 -1.05
N GLU A 52 -12.56 -7.29 0.06
CA GLU A 52 -13.86 -7.31 0.77
C GLU A 52 -14.72 -6.08 0.48
N GLN A 53 -14.08 -4.94 0.19
CA GLN A 53 -14.78 -3.66 0.02
C GLN A 53 -14.80 -3.17 -1.44
N GLU A 54 -14.11 -3.88 -2.35
CA GLU A 54 -13.94 -3.51 -3.76
C GLU A 54 -13.50 -2.04 -3.93
N ALA A 55 -12.71 -1.55 -2.97
CA ALA A 55 -12.28 -0.16 -2.91
C ALA A 55 -11.20 0.12 -3.97
N ARG A 56 -11.10 1.40 -4.35
CA ARG A 56 -10.13 1.90 -5.32
C ARG A 56 -8.74 2.08 -4.70
N VAL A 57 -8.14 0.99 -4.27
CA VAL A 57 -6.77 0.91 -3.72
C VAL A 57 -5.96 -0.06 -4.59
N PRO A 58 -4.66 0.18 -4.86
CA PRO A 58 -3.87 -0.74 -5.66
C PRO A 58 -3.84 -2.15 -5.06
N ALA A 59 -4.17 -3.17 -5.84
CA ALA A 59 -4.14 -4.55 -5.37
C ALA A 59 -2.71 -5.02 -5.07
N ILE A 60 -2.57 -5.90 -4.07
CA ILE A 60 -1.30 -6.58 -3.76
C ILE A 60 -1.14 -7.75 -4.74
N VAL A 61 0.04 -7.86 -5.36
CA VAL A 61 0.39 -8.99 -6.22
C VAL A 61 0.98 -10.09 -5.35
N LYS A 62 0.32 -11.25 -5.34
CA LYS A 62 0.78 -12.42 -4.59
C LYS A 62 2.03 -13.03 -5.20
N THR A 63 2.89 -13.58 -4.36
CA THR A 63 4.05 -14.37 -4.77
C THR A 63 3.63 -15.69 -5.42
N LYS A 64 4.60 -16.45 -5.94
CA LYS A 64 4.34 -17.78 -6.53
C LYS A 64 3.75 -18.79 -5.52
N ASN A 65 3.99 -18.62 -4.23
CA ASN A 65 3.42 -19.43 -3.16
C ASN A 65 2.17 -18.81 -2.52
N GLY A 66 1.62 -17.74 -3.11
CA GLY A 66 0.36 -17.12 -2.65
C GLY A 66 0.50 -16.11 -1.52
N GLU A 67 1.73 -15.81 -1.08
CA GLU A 67 1.99 -14.83 -0.02
C GLU A 67 1.84 -13.40 -0.53
N GLU A 68 1.43 -12.48 0.35
CA GLU A 68 1.22 -11.07 0.03
C GLU A 68 2.51 -10.23 0.12
N TYR A 69 3.51 -10.75 0.82
CA TYR A 69 4.78 -10.08 1.06
C TYR A 69 5.88 -11.10 1.36
N VAL A 70 7.12 -10.64 1.33
CA VAL A 70 8.30 -11.39 1.75
C VAL A 70 8.99 -10.64 2.88
N GLU A 71 9.37 -11.34 3.94
CA GLU A 71 10.24 -10.78 4.97
C GLU A 71 11.71 -11.00 4.59
N ALA A 72 12.47 -9.92 4.48
CA ALA A 72 13.91 -9.96 4.22
C ALA A 72 14.60 -8.74 4.82
N GLY A 73 15.75 -8.95 5.48
CA GLY A 73 16.47 -7.87 6.17
C GLY A 73 15.69 -7.26 7.35
N GLY A 74 14.85 -8.07 8.02
CA GLY A 74 14.01 -7.62 9.13
C GLY A 74 12.89 -6.65 8.73
N LYS A 75 12.47 -6.68 7.46
CA LYS A 75 11.46 -5.78 6.88
C LYS A 75 10.58 -6.53 5.88
N LEU A 76 9.38 -6.00 5.65
CA LEU A 76 8.47 -6.54 4.65
C LEU A 76 8.67 -5.87 3.29
N TRP A 77 8.69 -6.69 2.26
CA TRP A 77 8.74 -6.34 0.86
C TRP A 77 7.48 -6.83 0.18
N PHE A 78 6.87 -6.03 -0.68
CA PHE A 78 5.70 -6.45 -1.44
C PHE A 78 5.62 -5.78 -2.81
N VAL A 79 4.78 -6.35 -3.67
CA VAL A 79 4.48 -5.81 -4.99
C VAL A 79 3.00 -5.42 -5.00
N ALA A 80 2.70 -4.25 -5.56
CA ALA A 80 1.33 -3.80 -5.80
C ALA A 80 1.16 -3.34 -7.26
N GLU A 81 -0.08 -3.28 -7.71
CA GLU A 81 -0.41 -2.70 -9.02
C GLU A 81 0.07 -1.25 -9.12
N TRP A 82 0.60 -0.89 -10.29
CA TRP A 82 0.95 0.50 -10.60
C TRP A 82 -0.24 1.21 -11.26
N ILE A 83 -0.62 2.37 -10.76
CA ILE A 83 -1.71 3.16 -11.32
C ILE A 83 -1.10 4.22 -12.25
N GLU A 84 -1.24 4.04 -13.56
CA GLU A 84 -0.61 4.92 -14.56
C GLU A 84 -1.20 6.33 -14.60
N THR A 85 -2.50 6.47 -14.33
CA THR A 85 -3.23 7.75 -14.41
C THR A 85 -3.35 8.46 -13.05
N LEU A 86 -2.44 8.19 -12.11
CA LEU A 86 -2.48 8.81 -10.78
C LEU A 86 -2.02 10.28 -10.84
N ALA A 87 -2.94 11.18 -11.15
CA ALA A 87 -2.71 12.62 -11.08
C ALA A 87 -3.21 13.19 -9.74
N PRO A 88 -2.49 14.14 -9.11
CA PRO A 88 -3.05 14.93 -8.03
C PRO A 88 -4.32 15.65 -8.51
N VAL A 89 -5.31 15.75 -7.62
CA VAL A 89 -6.48 16.62 -7.86
C VAL A 89 -6.03 18.08 -8.02
N SER A 90 -6.85 18.89 -8.69
CA SER A 90 -6.63 20.34 -8.79
C SER A 90 -6.60 21.01 -7.40
N LYS A 91 -5.90 22.13 -7.28
CA LYS A 91 -5.80 22.90 -6.03
C LYS A 91 -6.93 23.91 -5.83
N ASP A 92 -8.05 23.71 -6.50
CA ASP A 92 -9.24 24.56 -6.44
C ASP A 92 -10.36 23.88 -5.65
N LEU A 93 -11.53 24.51 -5.59
CA LEU A 93 -12.70 23.96 -4.90
C LEU A 93 -13.15 22.62 -5.49
N VAL A 94 -12.97 22.39 -6.79
CA VAL A 94 -13.36 21.13 -7.45
C VAL A 94 -12.49 19.99 -6.94
N GLY A 95 -11.16 20.15 -6.96
CA GLY A 95 -10.25 19.13 -6.48
C GLY A 95 -10.36 18.91 -4.96
N ALA A 96 -10.60 19.97 -4.19
CA ALA A 96 -10.88 19.85 -2.75
C ALA A 96 -12.13 18.98 -2.47
N LYS A 97 -13.22 19.18 -3.21
CA LYS A 97 -14.44 18.35 -3.10
C LYS A 97 -14.15 16.88 -3.44
N GLN A 98 -13.41 16.61 -4.51
CA GLN A 98 -13.02 15.26 -4.90
C GLN A 98 -12.19 14.57 -3.79
N LEU A 99 -11.20 15.28 -3.23
CA LEU A 99 -10.36 14.77 -2.17
C LEU A 99 -11.16 14.46 -0.90
N CYS A 100 -12.03 15.39 -0.47
CA CYS A 100 -12.88 15.20 0.71
C CYS A 100 -13.83 14.01 0.53
N TYR A 101 -14.44 13.88 -0.65
CA TYR A 101 -15.30 12.73 -0.95
C TYR A 101 -14.51 11.42 -0.90
N ALA A 102 -13.36 11.34 -1.56
CA ALA A 102 -12.52 10.14 -1.59
C ALA A 102 -12.03 9.74 -0.18
N LEU A 103 -11.68 10.72 0.67
CA LEU A 103 -11.31 10.45 2.06
C LEU A 103 -12.50 9.96 2.90
N GLY A 104 -13.68 10.55 2.73
CA GLY A 104 -14.89 10.10 3.41
C GLY A 104 -15.30 8.68 3.00
N GLU A 105 -15.20 8.37 1.71
CA GLU A 105 -15.41 7.03 1.17
C GLU A 105 -14.38 6.04 1.74
N PHE A 106 -13.09 6.39 1.76
CA PHE A 106 -12.05 5.55 2.34
C PHE A 106 -12.32 5.23 3.82
N HIS A 107 -12.71 6.23 4.62
CA HIS A 107 -13.09 6.01 6.02
C HIS A 107 -14.28 5.05 6.14
N ARG A 108 -15.34 5.25 5.35
CA ARG A 108 -16.52 4.40 5.36
C ARG A 108 -16.18 2.95 5.01
N LEU A 109 -15.40 2.74 3.95
CA LEU A 109 -15.01 1.41 3.48
C LEU A 109 -14.03 0.73 4.44
N SER A 110 -13.16 1.48 5.12
CA SER A 110 -12.23 0.90 6.11
C SER A 110 -12.91 0.36 7.37
N LYS A 111 -14.18 0.73 7.62
CA LYS A 111 -14.93 0.27 8.78
C LYS A 111 -15.16 -1.23 8.71
N GLY A 112 -14.88 -1.93 9.82
CA GLY A 112 -15.00 -3.39 9.91
C GLY A 112 -13.70 -4.15 9.66
N TYR A 113 -12.63 -3.47 9.23
CA TYR A 113 -11.31 -4.10 9.11
C TYR A 113 -10.83 -4.61 10.47
N VAL A 114 -10.45 -5.89 10.50
CA VAL A 114 -9.76 -6.53 11.63
C VAL A 114 -8.35 -6.93 11.15
N PRO A 115 -7.28 -6.42 11.79
CA PRO A 115 -5.93 -6.76 11.38
C PRO A 115 -5.56 -8.21 11.74
N PRO A 116 -4.58 -8.81 11.03
CA PRO A 116 -4.10 -10.15 11.36
C PRO A 116 -3.55 -10.18 12.79
N SER A 117 -3.65 -11.32 13.47
CA SER A 117 -3.34 -11.45 14.91
C SER A 117 -1.89 -11.11 15.27
N GLN A 118 -0.97 -11.25 14.32
CA GLN A 118 0.44 -10.91 14.47
C GLN A 118 0.72 -9.40 14.30
N ALA A 119 -0.26 -8.63 13.83
CA ALA A 119 -0.10 -7.20 13.66
C ALA A 119 0.00 -6.48 15.00
N GLU A 120 0.91 -5.51 15.07
CA GLU A 120 1.08 -4.68 16.26
C GLU A 120 -0.11 -3.73 16.45
N ILE A 121 -0.65 -3.68 17.67
CA ILE A 121 -1.62 -2.66 18.09
C ILE A 121 -0.87 -1.40 18.51
N ALA A 122 -0.85 -0.39 17.64
CA ALA A 122 -0.27 0.91 17.97
C ALA A 122 -1.30 1.78 18.71
N SER A 123 -1.24 1.80 20.04
CA SER A 123 -2.06 2.70 20.87
C SER A 123 -1.25 3.87 21.40
N ARG A 124 -1.90 5.04 21.51
CA ARG A 124 -1.40 6.19 22.28
C ARG A 124 -2.17 6.39 23.59
N LEU A 125 -3.06 5.46 23.92
CA LEU A 125 -3.68 5.37 25.23
C LEU A 125 -2.67 4.64 26.13
N HIS A 126 -1.98 5.41 26.97
CA HIS A 126 -1.13 4.93 28.06
C HIS A 126 -1.80 5.31 29.37
#